data_AF-A0A348MJD7-F1
#
_entry.id   AF-A0A348MJD7-F1
#
_cell.length_a   1.000
_cell.length_b   1.000
_cell.length_c   1.000
_cell.angle_alpha   90.00
_cell.angle_beta   90.00
_cell.angle_gamma   90.00
#
_symmetry.space_group_name_H-M   'P 1'
#
loop_
_entity.id
_entity.type
_entity.pdbx_description
1 polymer ?
#
loop_
_entity_poly.entity_id
_entity_poly.type
_entity_poly.pdbx_seq_one_letter_code
_entity_poly.pdbx_strand_id
1 'polypeptide(L)'
;MKSKKELELEKTIISKLDGKCLETAKLIFQDKEVEYLMNYSNNVSIKRLGFNDHGPVHMKRACLNSLLMFDLLQNAGVKFNLENEGVGNVIDSKVAVIIASLLHDIGMSVSRENHEIYSSIIGLNIINRILEKIYQHEFEKQIIVRSMVIEGIIGHMATKIINSLEAGLVLIGDGCDMEKGRARITSMIQRKPRVGDIHKYSASAIQTVSIKKGIKKPIKITVLMRESVGFFQIEEVLFPKISSSPVKPYIELFAGVIGEELLQYL
;
A
#
# COMPACT_ATOMS: atom_id res chain seq x y z
N MET A 1 9.81 -3.63 -19.97
CA MET A 1 8.64 -2.98 -20.63
C MET A 1 7.45 -3.16 -19.72
N LYS A 2 6.84 -2.06 -19.28
CA LYS A 2 5.71 -2.07 -18.33
C LYS A 2 4.47 -2.71 -18.95
N SER A 3 3.69 -3.42 -18.14
CA SER A 3 2.41 -3.97 -18.56
C SER A 3 1.35 -2.88 -18.76
N LYS A 4 0.29 -3.19 -19.51
CA LYS A 4 -0.85 -2.25 -19.71
C LYS A 4 -1.45 -1.80 -18.37
N LYS A 5 -1.60 -2.73 -17.43
CA LYS A 5 -2.17 -2.46 -16.09
C LYS A 5 -1.29 -1.52 -15.27
N GLU A 6 0.04 -1.66 -15.35
CA GLU A 6 0.95 -0.71 -14.71
C GLU A 6 0.78 0.69 -15.27
N LEU A 7 0.73 0.83 -16.60
CA LEU A 7 0.57 2.13 -17.26
C LEU A 7 -0.78 2.80 -16.93
N GLU A 8 -1.86 2.02 -16.83
CA GLU A 8 -3.18 2.52 -16.41
C GLU A 8 -3.16 3.01 -14.96
N LEU A 9 -2.49 2.29 -14.06
CA LEU A 9 -2.32 2.71 -12.66
C LEU A 9 -1.46 3.97 -12.55
N GLU A 10 -0.34 4.05 -13.28
CA GLU A 10 0.50 5.26 -13.30
C GLU A 10 -0.28 6.48 -13.75
N LYS A 11 -1.07 6.36 -14.83
CA LYS A 11 -1.95 7.43 -15.31
C LYS A 11 -2.97 7.85 -14.26
N THR A 12 -3.58 6.88 -13.57
CA THR A 12 -4.60 7.12 -12.53
C THR A 12 -4.01 7.80 -11.30
N ILE A 13 -2.80 7.41 -10.88
CA ILE A 13 -2.10 8.04 -9.76
C ILE A 13 -1.71 9.47 -10.16
N ILE A 14 -1.08 9.64 -11.33
CA ILE A 14 -0.66 10.96 -11.83
C ILE A 14 -1.84 11.93 -11.95
N SER A 15 -3.01 11.50 -12.40
CA SER A 15 -4.17 12.39 -12.56
C SER A 15 -4.75 12.90 -11.25
N LYS A 16 -4.34 12.34 -10.11
CA LYS A 16 -4.75 12.73 -8.76
C LYS A 16 -3.75 13.61 -8.02
N LEU A 17 -2.59 13.87 -8.63
CA LEU A 17 -1.48 14.54 -7.96
C LEU A 17 -1.11 15.84 -8.68
N ASP A 18 -0.64 16.81 -7.90
CA ASP A 18 -0.08 18.07 -8.36
C ASP A 18 1.24 18.40 -7.61
N GLY A 19 1.91 19.48 -8.02
CA GLY A 19 3.10 20.01 -7.38
C GLY A 19 4.17 18.97 -7.03
N LYS A 20 4.71 19.06 -5.80
CA LYS A 20 5.74 18.14 -5.27
C LYS A 20 5.29 16.68 -5.29
N CYS A 21 4.00 16.39 -5.08
CA CYS A 21 3.48 15.02 -5.07
C CYS A 21 3.51 14.41 -6.47
N LEU A 22 3.10 15.17 -7.49
CA LEU A 22 3.16 14.75 -8.88
C LEU A 22 4.59 14.50 -9.34
N GLU A 23 5.51 15.41 -8.99
CA GLU A 23 6.92 15.26 -9.32
C GLU A 23 7.52 14.02 -8.65
N THR A 24 7.21 13.78 -7.37
CA THR A 24 7.63 12.58 -6.63
C THR A 24 7.21 11.30 -7.35
N ALA A 25 5.94 11.19 -7.72
CA ALA A 25 5.43 10.00 -8.42
C ALA A 25 6.12 9.81 -9.79
N LYS A 26 6.32 10.89 -10.55
CA LYS A 26 7.02 10.84 -11.85
C LYS A 26 8.48 10.39 -11.71
N LEU A 27 9.21 10.93 -10.74
CA LEU A 27 10.59 10.53 -10.47
C LEU A 27 10.67 9.02 -10.19
N ILE A 28 9.78 8.48 -9.35
CA ILE A 28 9.74 7.04 -9.05
C ILE A 28 9.37 6.22 -10.29
N PHE A 29 8.33 6.62 -11.03
CA PHE A 29 7.88 5.87 -12.21
C PHE A 29 8.90 5.86 -13.35
N GLN A 30 9.79 6.85 -13.42
CA GLN A 30 10.85 6.93 -14.43
C GLN A 30 12.18 6.33 -13.96
N ASP A 31 12.32 6.02 -12.67
CA ASP A 31 13.54 5.46 -12.09
C ASP A 31 13.73 3.98 -12.50
N LYS A 32 14.83 3.71 -13.20
CA LYS A 32 15.15 2.38 -13.73
C LYS A 32 15.53 1.37 -12.64
N GLU A 33 16.16 1.83 -11.56
CA GLU A 33 16.50 0.97 -10.44
C GLU A 33 15.22 0.49 -9.75
N VAL A 34 14.26 1.41 -9.52
CA VAL A 34 12.95 1.05 -8.96
C VAL A 34 12.21 0.09 -9.89
N GLU A 35 12.17 0.35 -11.21
CA GLU A 35 11.53 -0.55 -12.18
C GLU A 35 12.10 -1.97 -12.08
N TYR A 36 13.44 -2.11 -12.02
CA TYR A 36 14.08 -3.43 -11.95
C TYR A 36 13.90 -4.11 -10.59
N LEU A 37 13.94 -3.36 -9.48
CA LEU A 37 13.69 -3.90 -8.15
C LEU A 37 12.27 -4.42 -7.98
N MET A 38 11.26 -3.68 -8.44
CA MET A 38 9.86 -4.13 -8.40
C MET A 38 9.66 -5.41 -9.22
N ASN A 39 10.24 -5.46 -10.43
CA ASN A 39 10.15 -6.62 -11.30
C ASN A 39 10.85 -7.85 -10.70
N TYR A 40 12.04 -7.66 -10.10
CA TYR A 40 12.78 -8.75 -9.49
C TYR A 40 12.12 -9.23 -8.19
N SER A 41 11.58 -8.33 -7.38
CA SER A 41 10.75 -8.65 -6.21
C SER A 41 9.59 -9.58 -6.57
N ASN A 42 8.91 -9.29 -7.68
CA ASN A 42 7.84 -10.15 -8.15
C ASN A 42 8.32 -11.52 -8.64
N ASN A 43 9.49 -11.56 -9.29
CA ASN A 43 10.10 -12.80 -9.74
C ASN A 43 10.43 -13.71 -8.54
N VAL A 44 11.05 -13.15 -7.50
CA VAL A 44 11.35 -13.87 -6.26
C VAL A 44 10.05 -14.35 -5.60
N SER A 45 9.06 -13.47 -5.42
CA SER A 45 7.79 -13.83 -4.81
C SER A 45 7.08 -14.97 -5.54
N ILE A 46 6.83 -14.82 -6.85
CA ILE A 46 6.02 -15.77 -7.62
C ILE A 46 6.82 -17.00 -8.02
N LYS A 47 7.99 -16.83 -8.66
CA LYS A 47 8.71 -17.96 -9.27
C LYS A 47 9.54 -18.74 -8.26
N ARG A 48 10.22 -18.05 -7.34
CA ARG A 48 11.11 -18.71 -6.36
C ARG A 48 10.32 -19.22 -5.16
N LEU A 49 9.44 -18.39 -4.60
CA LEU A 49 8.78 -18.69 -3.33
C LEU A 49 7.34 -19.21 -3.50
N GLY A 50 6.69 -18.86 -4.61
CA GLY A 50 5.33 -19.30 -4.87
C GLY A 50 4.24 -18.50 -4.17
N PHE A 51 4.55 -17.28 -3.73
CA PHE A 51 3.61 -16.30 -3.17
C PHE A 51 3.02 -15.39 -4.25
N ASN A 52 1.97 -14.63 -3.88
CA ASN A 52 1.23 -13.73 -4.75
C ASN A 52 2.08 -12.54 -5.27
N ASP A 53 1.47 -11.68 -6.10
CA ASP A 53 2.13 -10.49 -6.65
C ASP A 53 2.70 -9.60 -5.53
N HIS A 54 4.01 -9.40 -5.57
CA HIS A 54 4.77 -8.41 -4.79
C HIS A 54 5.56 -7.52 -5.77
N GLY A 55 4.87 -7.14 -6.85
CA GLY A 55 5.44 -6.54 -8.03
C GLY A 55 4.96 -5.11 -8.30
N PRO A 56 5.23 -4.58 -9.49
CA PRO A 56 4.95 -3.19 -9.81
C PRO A 56 3.45 -2.85 -9.86
N VAL A 57 2.57 -3.83 -10.11
CA VAL A 57 1.11 -3.62 -10.09
C VAL A 57 0.64 -3.47 -8.65
N HIS A 58 1.06 -4.37 -7.76
CA HIS A 58 0.73 -4.35 -6.34
C HIS A 58 1.15 -3.04 -5.66
N MET A 59 2.43 -2.64 -5.77
CA MET A 59 2.92 -1.42 -5.11
C MET A 59 2.20 -0.15 -5.61
N LYS A 60 1.84 -0.10 -6.90
CA LYS A 60 1.04 1.01 -7.45
C LYS A 60 -0.40 1.01 -6.95
N ARG A 61 -1.03 -0.18 -6.80
CA ARG A 61 -2.36 -0.29 -6.20
C ARG A 61 -2.36 0.11 -4.73
N ALA A 62 -1.36 -0.35 -3.96
CA ALA A 62 -1.18 0.06 -2.57
C ALA A 62 -1.07 1.59 -2.48
N CYS A 63 -0.22 2.22 -3.31
CA CYS A 63 -0.11 3.68 -3.38
C CYS A 63 -1.45 4.37 -3.72
N LEU A 64 -2.19 3.87 -4.71
CA LEU A 64 -3.50 4.42 -5.05
C LEU A 64 -4.49 4.32 -3.88
N ASN A 65 -4.54 3.17 -3.19
CA ASN A 65 -5.40 2.96 -2.02
C ASN A 65 -5.02 3.91 -0.88
N SER A 66 -3.72 4.05 -0.58
CA SER A 66 -3.21 4.98 0.42
C SER A 66 -3.61 6.42 0.10
N LEU A 67 -3.49 6.85 -1.16
CA LEU A 67 -3.86 8.19 -1.61
C LEU A 67 -5.37 8.45 -1.52
N LEU A 68 -6.21 7.47 -1.87
CA LEU A 68 -7.66 7.60 -1.71
C LEU A 68 -8.06 7.82 -0.25
N MET A 69 -7.46 7.06 0.68
CA MET A 69 -7.71 7.23 2.11
C MET A 69 -7.11 8.53 2.64
N PHE A 70 -5.92 8.92 2.17
CA PHE A 70 -5.29 10.20 2.50
C PHE A 70 -6.23 11.36 2.17
N ASP A 71 -6.75 11.41 0.94
CA ASP A 71 -7.64 12.47 0.48
C ASP A 71 -8.95 12.48 1.29
N LEU A 72 -9.48 11.31 1.69
CA LEU A 72 -10.67 11.24 2.55
C LEU A 72 -10.44 11.83 3.95
N LEU A 73 -9.29 11.57 4.56
CA LEU A 73 -8.91 12.16 5.85
C LEU A 73 -8.69 13.67 5.72
N GLN A 74 -7.92 14.09 4.71
CA GLN A 74 -7.66 15.50 4.43
C GLN A 74 -8.97 16.28 4.23
N ASN A 75 -9.89 15.75 3.42
CA ASN A 75 -11.20 16.38 3.16
C ASN A 75 -12.11 16.40 4.39
N ALA A 76 -11.87 15.52 5.38
CA ALA A 76 -12.56 15.54 6.66
C ALA A 76 -11.90 16.49 7.69
N GLY A 77 -10.85 17.22 7.31
CA GLY A 77 -10.13 18.14 8.19
C GLY A 77 -9.21 17.45 9.18
N VAL A 78 -8.89 16.17 8.99
CA VAL A 78 -7.94 15.44 9.82
C VAL A 78 -6.53 15.90 9.45
N LYS A 79 -5.81 16.44 10.44
CA LYS A 79 -4.39 16.82 10.31
C LYS A 79 -3.49 15.60 10.45
N PHE A 80 -2.48 15.51 9.59
CA PHE A 80 -1.47 14.46 9.64
C PHE A 80 -0.39 14.74 10.70
N ASN A 81 0.46 13.75 11.00
CA ASN A 81 1.44 13.86 12.08
C ASN A 81 2.41 15.01 11.85
N LEU A 82 2.98 15.12 10.64
CA LEU A 82 3.93 16.19 10.36
C LEU A 82 3.30 17.59 10.51
N GLU A 83 2.00 17.74 10.21
CA GLU A 83 1.25 18.98 10.42
C GLU A 83 0.99 19.27 11.91
N ASN A 84 0.58 18.25 12.68
CA ASN A 84 0.30 18.41 14.10
C ASN A 84 1.56 18.69 14.92
N GLU A 85 2.70 18.15 14.48
CA GLU A 85 4.00 18.33 15.12
C GLU A 85 4.68 19.65 14.71
N GLY A 86 4.12 20.39 13.74
CA GLY A 86 4.65 21.69 13.29
C GLY A 86 5.95 21.60 12.47
N VAL A 87 6.32 20.40 12.02
CA VAL A 87 7.55 20.12 11.26
C VAL A 87 7.31 19.91 9.77
N GLY A 88 6.03 19.82 9.37
CA GLY A 88 5.59 19.56 8.02
C GLY A 88 4.26 20.21 7.67
N ASN A 89 3.91 20.10 6.40
CA ASN A 89 2.56 20.38 5.91
C ASN A 89 1.96 19.12 5.27
N VAL A 90 0.69 19.18 4.88
CA VAL A 90 -0.01 18.06 4.21
C VAL A 90 0.69 17.54 2.95
N ILE A 91 1.41 18.40 2.21
CA ILE A 91 2.16 18.00 1.02
C ILE A 91 3.33 17.11 1.43
N ASP A 92 4.02 17.45 2.52
CA ASP A 92 5.13 16.65 3.06
C ASP A 92 4.65 15.24 3.48
N SER A 93 3.52 15.16 4.16
CA SER A 93 2.88 13.89 4.53
C SER A 93 2.49 13.08 3.29
N LYS A 94 1.92 13.72 2.26
CA LYS A 94 1.52 13.03 1.02
C LYS A 94 2.73 12.54 0.21
N VAL A 95 3.82 13.31 0.15
CA VAL A 95 5.10 12.87 -0.44
C VAL A 95 5.63 11.63 0.29
N ALA A 96 5.62 11.64 1.63
CA ALA A 96 6.06 10.47 2.40
C ALA A 96 5.22 9.21 2.07
N VAL A 97 3.89 9.34 2.05
CA VAL A 97 2.96 8.24 1.74
C VAL A 97 3.17 7.70 0.32
N ILE A 98 3.42 8.55 -0.67
CA ILE A 98 3.70 8.14 -2.06
C ILE A 98 4.98 7.31 -2.12
N ILE A 99 6.08 7.82 -1.57
CA ILE A 99 7.38 7.14 -1.62
C ILE A 99 7.30 5.82 -0.85
N ALA A 100 6.78 5.83 0.38
CA ALA A 100 6.66 4.63 1.19
C ALA A 100 5.80 3.56 0.51
N SER A 101 4.62 3.92 0.01
CA SER A 101 3.72 2.95 -0.64
C SER A 101 4.33 2.37 -1.92
N LEU A 102 5.09 3.15 -2.69
CA LEU A 102 5.71 2.67 -3.93
C LEU A 102 6.99 1.86 -3.70
N LEU A 103 7.63 1.97 -2.53
CA LEU A 103 8.88 1.27 -2.25
C LEU A 103 8.75 0.19 -1.16
N HIS A 104 7.59 0.05 -0.51
CA HIS A 104 7.43 -0.79 0.70
C HIS A 104 7.87 -2.24 0.52
N ASP A 105 7.76 -2.77 -0.69
CA ASP A 105 7.93 -4.19 -0.99
C ASP A 105 9.22 -4.53 -1.76
N ILE A 106 10.07 -3.56 -2.10
CA ILE A 106 11.26 -3.81 -2.93
C ILE A 106 12.27 -4.77 -2.27
N GLY A 107 12.21 -4.94 -0.94
CA GLY A 107 12.97 -5.90 -0.16
C GLY A 107 12.58 -7.36 -0.43
N MET A 108 11.43 -7.63 -1.05
CA MET A 108 11.06 -8.95 -1.56
C MET A 108 12.04 -9.47 -2.62
N SER A 109 12.85 -8.58 -3.21
CA SER A 109 14.00 -8.95 -4.04
C SER A 109 15.07 -9.79 -3.32
N VAL A 110 15.11 -9.73 -1.98
CA VAL A 110 16.11 -10.40 -1.14
C VAL A 110 15.51 -11.61 -0.42
N SER A 111 14.48 -11.39 0.39
CA SER A 111 13.85 -12.41 1.24
C SER A 111 12.37 -12.10 1.43
N ARG A 112 11.58 -13.09 1.84
CA ARG A 112 10.22 -12.87 2.35
C ARG A 112 10.22 -12.42 3.80
N GLU A 113 11.09 -13.02 4.59
CA GLU A 113 11.23 -12.68 6.01
C GLU A 113 11.90 -11.32 6.14
N ASN A 114 11.33 -10.44 6.97
CA ASN A 114 11.83 -9.09 7.22
C ASN A 114 12.03 -8.23 5.96
N HIS A 115 11.24 -8.48 4.90
CA HIS A 115 11.36 -7.73 3.64
C HIS A 115 11.10 -6.24 3.82
N GLU A 116 10.32 -5.83 4.82
CA GLU A 116 10.14 -4.43 5.22
C GLU A 116 11.46 -3.75 5.64
N ILE A 117 12.36 -4.50 6.29
CA ILE A 117 13.69 -4.02 6.68
C ILE A 117 14.57 -3.90 5.44
N TYR A 118 14.58 -4.93 4.58
CA TYR A 118 15.36 -4.90 3.34
C TYR A 118 14.88 -3.82 2.37
N SER A 119 13.57 -3.55 2.31
CA SER A 119 13.01 -2.44 1.54
C SER A 119 13.56 -1.11 2.01
N SER A 120 13.69 -0.93 3.33
CA SER A 120 14.26 0.30 3.90
C SER A 120 15.75 0.44 3.59
N ILE A 121 16.51 -0.65 3.67
CA ILE A 121 17.96 -0.66 3.39
C ILE A 121 18.23 -0.36 1.91
N ILE A 122 17.60 -1.11 1.01
CA ILE A 122 17.76 -0.95 -0.45
C ILE A 122 17.19 0.40 -0.88
N GLY A 123 16.04 0.77 -0.34
CA GLY A 123 15.33 1.99 -0.67
C GLY A 123 16.03 3.27 -0.19
N LEU A 124 16.91 3.22 0.81
CA LEU A 124 17.48 4.43 1.42
C LEU A 124 18.15 5.37 0.40
N ASN A 125 18.97 4.83 -0.49
CA ASN A 125 19.63 5.62 -1.53
C ASN A 125 18.63 6.17 -2.56
N ILE A 126 17.56 5.42 -2.85
CA ILE A 126 16.46 5.82 -3.73
C ILE A 126 15.67 6.98 -3.12
N ILE A 127 15.33 6.86 -1.84
CA ILE A 127 14.60 7.85 -1.07
C ILE A 127 15.41 9.14 -0.99
N ASN A 128 16.71 9.05 -0.66
CA ASN A 128 17.60 10.22 -0.57
C ASN A 128 17.64 11.02 -1.89
N ARG A 129 17.89 10.35 -3.02
CA ARG A 129 17.99 11.03 -4.32
C ARG A 129 16.65 11.63 -4.80
N ILE A 130 15.51 11.04 -4.40
CA ILE A 130 14.19 11.60 -4.70
C ILE A 130 13.97 12.85 -3.84
N LEU A 131 14.18 12.75 -2.54
CA LEU A 131 13.93 13.86 -1.62
C LEU A 131 14.86 15.04 -1.89
N GLU A 132 16.11 14.81 -2.29
CA GLU A 132 17.03 15.87 -2.71
C GLU A 132 16.47 16.68 -3.89
N LYS A 133 15.82 16.02 -4.86
CA LYS A 133 15.18 16.69 -5.99
C LYS A 133 13.91 17.44 -5.62
N ILE A 134 13.09 16.88 -4.71
CA ILE A 134 11.79 17.45 -4.31
C ILE A 134 11.93 18.60 -3.32
N TYR A 135 12.95 18.55 -2.45
CA TYR A 135 13.20 19.50 -1.36
C TYR A 135 14.56 20.16 -1.55
N GLN A 136 14.82 20.70 -2.74
CA GLN A 136 16.06 21.42 -3.04
C GLN A 136 16.24 22.56 -2.03
N HIS A 137 17.41 22.59 -1.39
CA HIS A 137 17.76 23.56 -0.35
C HIS A 137 16.92 23.49 0.95
N GLU A 138 16.00 22.54 1.09
CA GLU A 138 15.21 22.29 2.29
C GLU A 138 15.74 21.03 3.01
N PHE A 139 17.00 21.07 3.45
CA PHE A 139 17.68 19.90 4.02
C PHE A 139 16.92 19.26 5.19
N GLU A 140 16.38 20.10 6.09
CA GLU A 140 15.55 19.63 7.21
C GLU A 140 14.36 18.77 6.73
N LYS A 141 13.65 19.20 5.68
CA LYS A 141 12.53 18.44 5.10
C LYS A 141 12.98 17.10 4.55
N GLN A 142 14.14 17.03 3.91
CA GLN A 142 14.69 15.77 3.41
C GLN A 142 14.88 14.75 4.55
N ILE A 143 15.38 15.20 5.72
CA ILE A 143 15.59 14.32 6.87
C ILE A 143 14.26 13.85 7.47
N ILE A 144 13.32 14.77 7.69
CA ILE A 144 12.05 14.50 8.36
C ILE A 144 11.15 13.62 7.50
N VAL A 145 10.96 13.97 6.22
CA VAL A 145 10.15 13.19 5.29
C VAL A 145 10.74 11.80 5.09
N ARG A 146 12.08 11.66 5.04
CA ARG A 146 12.73 10.35 4.97
C ARG A 146 12.39 9.46 6.16
N SER A 147 12.41 9.99 7.38
CA SER A 147 12.04 9.22 8.57
C SER A 147 10.60 8.72 8.49
N MET A 148 9.68 9.57 8.03
CA MET A 148 8.28 9.20 7.82
C MET A 148 8.12 8.13 6.72
N VAL A 149 8.88 8.23 5.63
CA VAL A 149 8.92 7.21 4.58
C VAL A 149 9.37 5.86 5.14
N ILE A 150 10.45 5.86 5.93
CA ILE A 150 10.99 4.62 6.53
C ILE A 150 10.01 4.01 7.52
N GLU A 151 9.31 4.82 8.34
CA GLU A 151 8.25 4.31 9.23
C GLU A 151 7.15 3.61 8.41
N GLY A 152 6.68 4.24 7.33
CA GLY A 152 5.67 3.66 6.44
C GLY A 152 6.13 2.34 5.79
N ILE A 153 7.39 2.25 5.36
CA ILE A 153 7.95 1.03 4.79
C ILE A 153 8.08 -0.06 5.87
N ILE A 154 8.69 0.22 7.02
CA ILE A 154 8.91 -0.77 8.08
C ILE A 154 7.58 -1.26 8.67
N GLY A 155 6.58 -0.39 8.76
CA GLY A 155 5.29 -0.68 9.37
C GLY A 155 4.34 -1.52 8.53
N HIS A 156 4.54 -1.61 7.20
CA HIS A 156 3.49 -2.07 6.29
C HIS A 156 3.06 -3.55 6.52
N MET A 157 3.85 -4.36 7.21
CA MET A 157 3.50 -5.75 7.53
C MET A 157 2.77 -5.95 8.86
N ALA A 158 2.50 -4.88 9.63
CA ALA A 158 1.99 -4.95 11.01
C ALA A 158 2.87 -5.77 11.98
N THR A 159 4.13 -6.05 11.60
CA THR A 159 5.13 -6.72 12.46
C THR A 159 5.80 -5.75 13.43
N LYS A 160 5.66 -4.45 13.18
CA LYS A 160 6.17 -3.33 13.98
C LYS A 160 5.02 -2.36 14.29
N ILE A 161 5.05 -1.79 15.48
CA ILE A 161 4.11 -0.74 15.87
C ILE A 161 4.49 0.54 15.12
N ILE A 162 3.50 1.16 14.49
CA ILE A 162 3.60 2.48 13.85
C ILE A 162 2.76 3.49 14.61
N ASN A 163 3.17 4.76 14.56
CA ASN A 163 2.62 5.83 15.39
C ASN A 163 2.06 7.01 14.58
N SER A 164 2.33 7.05 13.27
CA SER A 164 1.80 8.09 12.38
C SER A 164 0.57 7.65 11.58
N LEU A 165 -0.29 8.61 11.25
CA LEU A 165 -1.38 8.43 10.30
C LEU A 165 -0.84 8.10 8.90
N GLU A 166 0.26 8.73 8.50
CA GLU A 166 0.95 8.51 7.23
C GLU A 166 1.38 7.05 7.07
N ALA A 167 2.12 6.49 8.04
CA ALA A 167 2.50 5.08 8.00
C ALA A 167 1.25 4.17 8.08
N GLY A 168 0.25 4.58 8.86
CA GLY A 168 -1.02 3.86 8.99
C GLY A 168 -1.79 3.74 7.68
N LEU A 169 -1.73 4.77 6.83
CA LEU A 169 -2.31 4.76 5.49
C LEU A 169 -1.61 3.78 4.56
N VAL A 170 -0.26 3.70 4.62
CA VAL A 170 0.52 2.74 3.81
C VAL A 170 0.17 1.31 4.21
N LEU A 171 0.14 1.03 5.52
CA LEU A 171 -0.22 -0.27 6.08
C LEU A 171 -1.59 -0.76 5.58
N ILE A 172 -2.61 0.10 5.63
CA ILE A 172 -3.97 -0.26 5.20
C ILE A 172 -4.08 -0.28 3.68
N GLY A 173 -3.38 0.62 2.99
CA GLY A 173 -3.38 0.72 1.53
C GLY A 173 -2.87 -0.55 0.87
N ASP A 174 -1.79 -1.11 1.42
CA ASP A 174 -1.27 -2.44 1.08
C ASP A 174 -2.32 -3.54 1.36
N GLY A 175 -2.89 -3.56 2.58
CA GLY A 175 -3.92 -4.52 2.96
C GLY A 175 -5.15 -4.52 2.04
N CYS A 176 -5.49 -3.38 1.44
CA CYS A 176 -6.64 -3.26 0.54
C CYS A 176 -6.40 -3.86 -0.86
N ASP A 177 -5.16 -4.10 -1.30
CA ASP A 177 -4.91 -4.76 -2.58
C ASP A 177 -5.02 -6.30 -2.43
N MET A 178 -6.25 -6.79 -2.36
CA MET A 178 -6.55 -8.21 -2.16
C MET A 178 -7.55 -8.80 -3.16
N GLU A 179 -7.88 -8.06 -4.21
CA GLU A 179 -8.80 -8.53 -5.25
C GLU A 179 -8.23 -9.73 -6.02
N LYS A 180 -9.12 -10.58 -6.56
CA LYS A 180 -8.81 -11.82 -7.32
C LYS A 180 -7.66 -11.73 -8.33
N GLY A 181 -7.40 -10.55 -8.90
CA GLY A 181 -6.29 -10.35 -9.82
C GLY A 181 -4.92 -10.65 -9.22
N ARG A 182 -4.77 -10.56 -7.89
CA ARG A 182 -3.51 -10.73 -7.15
C ARG A 182 -3.02 -12.18 -7.05
N ALA A 183 -3.93 -13.15 -7.09
CA ALA A 183 -3.61 -14.59 -6.95
C ALA A 183 -3.65 -15.37 -8.28
N ARG A 184 -3.95 -14.71 -9.41
CA ARG A 184 -4.23 -15.39 -10.68
C ARG A 184 -3.03 -16.16 -11.25
N ILE A 185 -1.84 -15.60 -11.18
CA ILE A 185 -0.64 -16.22 -11.78
C ILE A 185 -0.18 -17.41 -10.93
N THR A 186 -0.15 -17.25 -9.62
CA THR A 186 0.26 -18.30 -8.68
C THR A 186 -0.67 -19.50 -8.74
N SER A 187 -1.98 -19.29 -8.84
CA SER A 187 -2.97 -20.36 -8.98
C SER A 187 -2.83 -21.17 -10.29
N MET A 188 -2.29 -20.58 -11.35
CA MET A 188 -2.04 -21.28 -12.63
C MET A 188 -0.77 -22.12 -12.60
N ILE A 189 0.28 -21.63 -11.92
CA ILE A 189 1.60 -22.30 -11.86
C ILE A 189 1.57 -23.47 -10.88
N GLN A 190 0.85 -23.33 -9.75
CA GLN A 190 0.84 -24.34 -8.69
C GLN A 190 -0.42 -25.19 -8.76
N ARG A 191 -0.25 -26.43 -9.25
CA ARG A 191 -1.35 -27.38 -9.43
C ARG A 191 -1.59 -28.33 -8.25
N LYS A 192 -0.67 -28.37 -7.27
CA LYS A 192 -0.78 -29.26 -6.10
C LYS A 192 -1.15 -28.45 -4.85
N PRO A 193 -2.16 -28.88 -4.07
CA PRO A 193 -2.50 -28.26 -2.80
C PRO A 193 -1.32 -28.26 -1.82
N ARG A 194 -1.15 -27.17 -1.07
CA ARG A 194 -0.15 -26.98 -0.01
C ARG A 194 -0.77 -26.26 1.18
N VAL A 195 -0.18 -26.46 2.36
CA VAL A 195 -0.51 -25.67 3.55
C VAL A 195 -0.33 -24.18 3.22
N GLY A 196 -1.32 -23.36 3.57
CA GLY A 196 -1.36 -21.92 3.25
C GLY A 196 -2.12 -21.56 1.97
N ASP A 197 -2.58 -22.53 1.17
CA ASP A 197 -3.36 -22.24 -0.05
C ASP A 197 -4.71 -21.56 0.23
N ILE A 198 -5.19 -21.60 1.47
CA ILE A 198 -6.37 -20.85 1.90
C ILE A 198 -6.24 -19.35 1.59
N HIS A 199 -5.03 -18.76 1.69
CA HIS A 199 -4.80 -17.36 1.32
C HIS A 199 -5.01 -17.11 -0.18
N LYS A 200 -4.73 -18.09 -1.05
CA LYS A 200 -4.94 -17.97 -2.50
C LYS A 200 -6.42 -18.11 -2.86
N TYR A 201 -7.10 -19.09 -2.25
CA TYR A 201 -8.53 -19.32 -2.50
C TYR A 201 -9.38 -18.15 -1.99
N SER A 202 -9.14 -17.70 -0.76
CA SER A 202 -9.82 -16.54 -0.18
C SER A 202 -9.58 -15.26 -0.97
N ALA A 203 -8.34 -14.96 -1.38
CA ALA A 203 -8.05 -13.82 -2.27
C ALA A 203 -8.76 -13.93 -3.62
N SER A 204 -8.89 -15.14 -4.18
CA SER A 204 -9.61 -15.37 -5.44
C SER A 204 -11.12 -15.15 -5.33
N ALA A 205 -11.68 -15.23 -4.13
CA ALA A 205 -13.10 -14.96 -3.87
C ALA A 205 -13.41 -13.45 -3.86
N ILE A 206 -12.45 -12.60 -3.48
CA ILE A 206 -12.63 -11.14 -3.43
C ILE A 206 -12.82 -10.57 -4.83
N GLN A 207 -13.98 -9.97 -5.08
CA GLN A 207 -14.32 -9.37 -6.37
C GLN A 207 -13.89 -7.92 -6.45
N THR A 208 -14.25 -7.13 -5.44
CA THR A 208 -13.98 -5.70 -5.42
C THR A 208 -13.67 -5.23 -4.00
N VAL A 209 -12.70 -4.32 -3.89
CA VAL A 209 -12.45 -3.54 -2.68
C VAL A 209 -12.71 -2.07 -3.03
N SER A 210 -13.66 -1.46 -2.33
CA SER A 210 -14.05 -0.05 -2.55
C SER A 210 -13.66 0.80 -1.35
N ILE A 211 -12.93 1.89 -1.60
CA ILE A 211 -12.56 2.91 -0.62
C ILE A 211 -13.33 4.19 -0.96
N LYS A 212 -14.25 4.61 -0.09
CA LYS A 212 -15.12 5.79 -0.31
C LYS A 212 -15.32 6.57 1.00
N LYS A 213 -15.94 7.75 0.89
CA LYS A 213 -16.40 8.50 2.06
C LYS A 213 -17.42 7.67 2.85
N GLY A 214 -17.20 7.54 4.16
CA GLY A 214 -18.11 6.83 5.06
C GLY A 214 -19.24 7.71 5.59
N ILE A 215 -20.13 7.10 6.37
CA ILE A 215 -21.31 7.76 6.94
C ILE A 215 -20.98 8.31 8.33
N LYS A 216 -20.44 7.47 9.23
CA LYS A 216 -20.08 7.83 10.60
C LYS A 216 -18.60 8.22 10.71
N LYS A 217 -17.73 7.61 9.90
CA LYS A 217 -16.29 7.90 9.88
C LYS A 217 -15.82 8.31 8.48
N PRO A 218 -14.71 9.06 8.34
CA PRO A 218 -14.26 9.58 7.06
C PRO A 218 -14.04 8.52 5.97
N ILE A 219 -13.52 7.34 6.34
CA ILE A 219 -13.19 6.27 5.42
C ILE A 219 -14.19 5.12 5.58
N LYS A 220 -14.80 4.69 4.48
CA LYS A 220 -15.54 3.44 4.37
C LYS A 220 -14.81 2.51 3.41
N ILE A 221 -14.42 1.35 3.93
CA ILE A 221 -13.89 0.24 3.14
C ILE A 221 -15.00 -0.79 2.99
N THR A 222 -15.30 -1.18 1.76
CA THR A 222 -16.29 -2.23 1.46
C THR A 222 -15.65 -3.31 0.62
N VAL A 223 -15.69 -4.54 1.10
CA VAL A 223 -15.16 -5.71 0.41
C VAL A 223 -16.29 -6.64 -0.02
N LEU A 224 -16.43 -6.83 -1.33
CA LEU A 224 -17.43 -7.72 -1.91
C LEU A 224 -16.76 -8.98 -2.44
N MET A 225 -17.30 -10.13 -2.07
CA MET A 225 -16.78 -11.44 -2.45
C MET A 225 -17.86 -12.32 -3.07
N ARG A 226 -17.45 -13.32 -3.86
CA ARG A 226 -18.39 -14.28 -4.46
C ARG A 226 -18.72 -15.48 -3.57
N GLU A 227 -17.85 -15.76 -2.60
CA GLU A 227 -17.90 -16.94 -1.73
C GLU A 227 -17.39 -16.52 -0.34
N SER A 228 -17.96 -17.10 0.72
CA SER A 228 -17.66 -16.77 2.12
C SER A 228 -16.20 -17.03 2.52
N VAL A 229 -15.47 -17.87 1.79
CA VAL A 229 -14.02 -18.07 2.00
C VAL A 229 -13.23 -16.75 1.91
N GLY A 230 -13.78 -15.72 1.24
CA GLY A 230 -13.19 -14.38 1.20
C GLY A 230 -13.09 -13.70 2.57
N PHE A 231 -13.93 -14.05 3.56
CA PHE A 231 -13.86 -13.49 4.91
C PHE A 231 -12.50 -13.74 5.57
N PHE A 232 -11.82 -14.83 5.20
CA PHE A 232 -10.46 -15.09 5.66
C PHE A 232 -9.46 -13.99 5.26
N GLN A 233 -9.61 -13.34 4.09
CA GLN A 233 -8.77 -12.18 3.76
C GLN A 233 -9.09 -10.96 4.64
N ILE A 234 -10.35 -10.82 5.05
CA ILE A 234 -10.75 -9.73 5.94
C ILE A 234 -10.11 -9.96 7.31
N GLU A 235 -10.29 -11.15 7.87
CA GLU A 235 -9.93 -11.46 9.25
C GLU A 235 -8.43 -11.67 9.46
N GLU A 236 -7.74 -12.29 8.49
CA GLU A 236 -6.32 -12.61 8.64
C GLU A 236 -5.38 -11.60 7.97
N VAL A 237 -5.89 -10.72 7.10
CA VAL A 237 -5.06 -9.76 6.35
C VAL A 237 -5.46 -8.32 6.63
N LEU A 238 -6.69 -7.92 6.31
CA LEU A 238 -7.08 -6.51 6.38
C LEU A 238 -7.35 -6.01 7.80
N PHE A 239 -8.14 -6.77 8.57
CA PHE A 239 -8.56 -6.38 9.92
C PHE A 239 -7.38 -6.30 10.91
N PRO A 240 -6.37 -7.19 10.87
CA PRO A 240 -5.18 -7.05 11.71
C PRO A 240 -4.37 -5.78 11.35
N LYS A 241 -4.23 -5.47 10.05
CA LYS A 241 -3.56 -4.25 9.58
C LYS A 241 -4.30 -2.98 10.01
N ILE A 242 -5.63 -2.94 9.88
CA ILE A 242 -6.44 -1.83 10.38
C ILE A 242 -6.33 -1.74 11.91
N SER A 243 -6.40 -2.87 12.62
CA SER A 243 -6.35 -2.91 14.08
C SER A 243 -5.03 -2.40 14.65
N SER A 244 -3.94 -2.56 13.89
CA SER A 244 -2.58 -2.11 14.25
C SER A 244 -2.27 -0.69 13.75
N SER A 245 -3.23 -0.01 13.10
CA SER A 245 -3.01 1.29 12.47
C SER A 245 -3.60 2.43 13.30
N PRO A 246 -2.86 3.55 13.48
CA PRO A 246 -3.41 4.80 14.04
C PRO A 246 -4.62 5.35 13.27
N VAL A 247 -4.84 4.91 12.03
CA VAL A 247 -5.98 5.32 11.19
C VAL A 247 -7.29 4.60 11.57
N LYS A 248 -7.24 3.53 12.39
CA LYS A 248 -8.42 2.73 12.81
C LYS A 248 -9.63 3.57 13.25
N PRO A 249 -9.51 4.64 14.07
CA PRO A 249 -10.66 5.41 14.52
C PRO A 249 -11.47 6.06 13.38
N TYR A 250 -10.85 6.21 12.20
CA TYR A 250 -11.43 6.87 11.03
C TYR A 250 -12.04 5.90 10.00
N ILE A 251 -12.08 4.59 10.28
CA ILE A 251 -12.53 3.56 9.34
C ILE A 251 -13.82 2.88 9.77
N GLU A 252 -14.77 2.80 8.84
CA GLU A 252 -15.86 1.82 8.81
C GLU A 252 -15.46 0.69 7.85
N LEU A 253 -15.58 -0.57 8.30
CA LEU A 253 -15.25 -1.74 7.47
C LEU A 253 -16.49 -2.60 7.29
N PHE A 254 -16.86 -2.82 6.04
CA PHE A 254 -17.96 -3.71 5.64
C PHE A 254 -17.46 -4.81 4.72
N ALA A 255 -17.94 -6.03 4.91
CA ALA A 255 -17.64 -7.13 4.00
C ALA A 255 -18.84 -8.07 3.85
N GLY A 256 -19.03 -8.65 2.67
CA GLY A 256 -20.11 -9.59 2.44
C GLY A 256 -20.08 -10.28 1.09
N VAL A 257 -20.84 -11.37 1.00
CA VAL A 257 -21.07 -12.11 -0.25
C VAL A 257 -22.03 -11.32 -1.11
N ILE A 258 -21.75 -11.23 -2.42
CA ILE A 258 -22.60 -10.50 -3.37
C ILE A 258 -24.01 -11.11 -3.37
N GLY A 259 -25.02 -10.29 -3.06
CA GLY A 259 -26.42 -10.71 -2.95
C GLY A 259 -26.90 -10.94 -1.52
N GLU A 260 -26.00 -10.88 -0.54
CA GLU A 260 -26.30 -11.01 0.89
C GLU A 260 -26.12 -9.68 1.63
N GLU A 261 -26.57 -9.65 2.90
CA GLU A 261 -26.35 -8.50 3.77
C GLU A 261 -24.86 -8.33 4.12
N LEU A 262 -24.38 -7.09 4.15
CA LEU A 262 -23.00 -6.79 4.51
C LEU A 262 -22.79 -6.86 6.02
N LEU A 263 -21.78 -7.60 6.46
CA LEU A 263 -21.32 -7.60 7.84
C LEU A 263 -20.52 -6.31 8.11
N GLN A 264 -20.82 -5.66 9.23
CA GLN A 264 -20.05 -4.51 9.72
C GLN A 264 -19.02 -4.98 10.74
N TYR A 265 -17.73 -4.76 10.43
CA TYR A 265 -16.60 -5.07 11.31
C TYR A 265 -16.20 -3.87 12.20
N LEU A 266 -16.33 -2.63 11.71
CA LEU A 266 -15.91 -1.38 12.37
C LEU A 266 -16.85 -0.19 12.12
#